data_AF-A0A5B7BQK1-F1
#
_entry.id   AF-A0A5B7BQK1-F1
#
_cell.length_a   1.000
_cell.length_b   1.000
_cell.length_c   1.000
_cell.angle_alpha   90.00
_cell.angle_beta   90.00
_cell.angle_gamma   90.00
#
_symmetry.space_group_name_H-M   'P 1'
#
loop_
_entity.id
_entity.type
_entity.pdbx_description
1 polymer ?
#
loop_
_entity_poly.entity_id
_entity_poly.type
_entity_poly.pdbx_seq_one_letter_code
_entity_poly.pdbx_strand_id
1 'polypeptide(L)'
;MFMAAGAIPKSRVSSATLMEGYAILEGLQLCKQIGMRSLFVESDNEFLISLLSKGSVFPSDLDVLLSDVRQLSLEVDVRDFLFVRRQENVVAHELARRGCGLN
;
A
#
# COMPACT_ATOMS: atom_id res chain seq x y z
N MET A 1 11.60 -10.68 -1.40
CA MET A 1 11.27 -10.28 -2.79
C MET A 1 10.52 -8.98 -2.69
N PHE A 2 11.11 -7.86 -3.16
CA PHE A 2 10.49 -6.54 -3.11
C PHE A 2 9.54 -6.40 -4.31
N MET A 3 8.24 -6.30 -4.06
CA MET A 3 7.25 -6.02 -5.11
C MET A 3 6.76 -4.59 -4.92
N ALA A 4 7.19 -3.68 -5.80
CA ALA A 4 6.63 -2.34 -5.89
C ALA A 4 5.34 -2.43 -6.73
N ALA A 5 4.20 -2.11 -6.13
CA ALA A 5 2.91 -2.06 -6.83
C ALA A 5 2.92 -0.92 -7.86
N GLY A 6 2.49 -1.21 -9.09
CA GLY A 6 2.47 -0.24 -10.18
C GLY A 6 1.46 0.87 -9.92
N ALA A 7 1.90 2.13 -10.02
CA ALA A 7 1.04 3.28 -9.84
C ALA A 7 0.20 3.53 -11.11
N ILE A 8 -1.12 3.33 -11.03
CA ILE A 8 -2.06 3.78 -12.07
C ILE A 8 -2.39 5.27 -11.82
N PRO A 9 -2.18 6.18 -12.79
CA PRO A 9 -2.54 7.59 -12.62
C PRO A 9 -4.06 7.75 -12.58
N LYS A 10 -4.62 8.15 -11.43
CA LYS A 10 -5.98 8.70 -11.37
C LYS A 10 -5.90 10.19 -11.08
N SER A 11 -6.15 11.01 -12.09
CA SER A 11 -6.30 12.46 -11.93
C SER A 11 -7.52 12.76 -11.04
N ARG A 12 -7.29 13.42 -9.89
CA ARG A 12 -8.24 13.82 -8.82
C ARG A 12 -8.39 12.84 -7.65
N VAL A 13 -7.34 12.67 -6.84
CA VAL A 13 -7.46 11.98 -5.54
C VAL A 13 -7.17 12.97 -4.40
N SER A 14 -8.10 13.09 -3.46
CA SER A 14 -8.13 14.09 -2.39
C SER A 14 -7.17 13.82 -1.22
N SER A 15 -6.43 12.71 -1.21
CA SER A 15 -5.45 12.38 -0.16
C SER A 15 -4.37 11.42 -0.66
N ALA A 16 -3.09 11.75 -0.43
CA ALA A 16 -1.96 10.88 -0.73
C ALA A 16 -2.05 9.52 -0.01
N THR A 17 -2.56 9.52 1.23
CA THR A 17 -2.79 8.30 2.03
C THR A 17 -3.79 7.35 1.35
N LEU A 18 -4.83 7.89 0.70
CA LEU A 18 -5.81 7.07 -0.02
C LEU A 18 -5.16 6.38 -1.23
N MET A 19 -4.33 7.11 -1.98
CA MET A 19 -3.60 6.55 -3.12
C MET A 19 -2.64 5.46 -2.69
N GLU A 20 -1.91 5.65 -1.59
CA GLU A 20 -1.04 4.62 -1.05
C GLU A 20 -1.81 3.39 -0.56
N GLY A 21 -2.95 3.57 0.10
CA GLY A 21 -3.83 2.47 0.49
C GLY A 21 -4.31 1.66 -0.72
N TYR A 22 -4.68 2.32 -1.82
CA TYR A 22 -5.03 1.64 -3.07
C TYR A 22 -3.84 0.92 -3.69
N ALA A 23 -2.64 1.52 -3.68
CA ALA A 23 -1.44 0.86 -4.19
C ALA A 23 -1.12 -0.43 -3.41
N ILE A 24 -1.27 -0.41 -2.08
CA ILE A 24 -1.13 -1.62 -1.25
C ILE A 24 -2.21 -2.65 -1.63
N LEU A 25 -3.47 -2.24 -1.75
CA LEU A 25 -4.57 -3.14 -2.12
C LEU A 25 -4.31 -3.83 -3.47
N GLU A 26 -3.96 -3.06 -4.51
CA GLU A 26 -3.66 -3.58 -5.84
C GLU A 26 -2.43 -4.51 -5.81
N GLY A 27 -1.39 -4.16 -5.05
CA GLY A 27 -0.21 -5.00 -4.86
C GLY A 27 -0.54 -6.35 -4.22
N LEU A 28 -1.39 -6.36 -3.19
CA LEU A 28 -1.85 -7.59 -2.55
C LEU A 28 -2.75 -8.42 -3.47
N GLN A 29 -3.60 -7.79 -4.28
CA GLN A 29 -4.43 -8.50 -5.27
C GLN A 29 -3.57 -9.20 -6.32
N LEU A 30 -2.53 -8.52 -6.81
CA LEU A 30 -1.56 -9.12 -7.71
C LEU A 30 -0.86 -10.31 -7.05
N CYS A 31 -0.38 -10.15 -5.81
CA CYS A 31 0.27 -11.25 -5.07
C CYS A 31 -0.65 -12.47 -4.93
N LYS A 32 -1.94 -12.24 -4.61
CA LYS A 32 -2.96 -13.30 -4.56
C LYS A 32 -3.11 -14.00 -5.91
N GLN A 33 -3.21 -13.25 -7.00
CA GLN A 33 -3.38 -13.80 -8.35
C GLN A 33 -2.20 -14.66 -8.79
N ILE A 34 -0.98 -14.29 -8.43
CA ILE A 34 0.23 -15.05 -8.77
C ILE A 34 0.59 -16.13 -7.73
N GLY A 35 -0.23 -16.30 -6.68
CA GLY A 35 -0.03 -17.33 -5.66
C GLY A 35 1.09 -17.04 -4.65
N MET A 36 1.56 -15.79 -4.55
CA MET A 36 2.56 -15.40 -3.56
C MET A 36 1.94 -15.32 -2.15
N ARG A 37 2.69 -15.79 -1.15
CA ARG A 37 2.31 -15.80 0.27
C ARG A 37 3.48 -15.36 1.15
N SER A 38 3.24 -15.15 2.44
CA SER A 38 4.27 -14.77 3.42
C SER A 38 4.97 -13.46 3.05
N LEU A 39 4.17 -12.41 2.86
CA LEU A 39 4.61 -11.11 2.34
C LEU A 39 5.03 -10.14 3.46
N PHE A 40 5.88 -9.18 3.13
CA PHE A 40 6.06 -7.96 3.91
C PHE A 40 5.54 -6.79 3.08
N VAL A 41 4.79 -5.90 3.71
CA VAL A 41 4.28 -4.68 3.06
C VAL A 41 5.05 -3.49 3.59
N GLU A 42 5.70 -2.75 2.71
CA GLU A 42 6.51 -1.58 3.05
C GLU A 42 5.87 -0.30 2.49
N SER A 43 5.83 0.77 3.29
CA SER A 43 5.39 2.10 2.84
C SER A 43 6.15 3.21 3.60
N ASP A 44 6.33 4.35 2.94
CA ASP A 44 6.88 5.58 3.55
C ASP A 44 5.81 6.44 4.24
N ASN A 45 4.61 5.90 4.46
CA ASN A 45 3.52 6.54 5.17
C ASN A 45 3.28 5.89 6.53
N GLU A 46 3.95 6.45 7.54
CA GLU A 46 3.91 5.96 8.92
C GLU A 46 2.49 5.90 9.49
N PHE A 47 1.62 6.84 9.10
CA PHE A 47 0.23 6.85 9.53
C PHE A 47 -0.53 5.63 9.01
N LEU A 48 -0.38 5.31 7.72
CA LEU A 48 -1.01 4.16 7.10
C LEU A 48 -0.52 2.83 7.71
N ILE A 49 0.81 2.70 7.86
CA ILE A 49 1.43 1.52 8.51
C ILE A 49 0.91 1.36 9.94
N SER A 50 0.88 2.44 10.73
CA SER A 50 0.37 2.38 12.11
C SER A 50 -1.09 1.91 12.17
N LEU A 51 -1.95 2.33 11.23
CA LEU A 51 -3.34 1.87 11.19
C LEU A 51 -3.43 0.37 10.88
N LEU A 52 -2.66 -0.09 9.90
CA LEU A 52 -2.66 -1.49 9.45
C LEU A 52 -2.06 -2.44 10.50
N SER A 53 -0.97 -2.05 11.17
CA SER A 53 -0.33 -2.88 12.20
C SER A 53 -1.14 -2.97 13.50
N LYS A 54 -1.79 -1.88 13.93
CA LYS A 54 -2.53 -1.86 15.21
C LYS A 54 -3.91 -2.49 15.11
N GLY A 55 -4.43 -2.68 13.90
CA GLY A 55 -5.78 -3.19 13.68
C GLY A 55 -6.89 -2.35 14.32
N SER A 56 -6.62 -1.04 14.48
CA SER A 56 -7.48 -0.05 15.13
C SER A 56 -8.72 0.31 14.30
N VAL A 57 -9.68 0.98 14.92
CA VAL A 57 -10.81 1.62 14.20
C VAL A 57 -10.24 2.59 13.18
N PHE A 58 -10.55 2.37 11.91
CA PHE A 58 -10.06 3.22 10.83
C PHE A 58 -10.86 4.54 10.77
N PRO A 59 -10.23 5.65 10.32
CA PRO A 59 -10.99 6.85 9.98
C PRO A 59 -12.06 6.53 8.94
N SER A 60 -13.25 7.12 9.07
CA SER A 60 -14.41 6.80 8.21
C SER A 60 -14.11 6.89 6.71
N ASP A 61 -13.27 7.85 6.30
CA ASP A 61 -12.87 8.05 4.90
C ASP A 61 -11.90 6.98 4.36
N LEU A 62 -11.30 6.17 5.26
CA LEU A 62 -10.35 5.10 4.93
C LEU A 62 -10.88 3.71 5.30
N ASP A 63 -11.96 3.62 6.07
CA ASP A 63 -12.41 2.39 6.72
C ASP A 63 -12.68 1.24 5.75
N VAL A 64 -13.42 1.54 4.67
CA VAL A 64 -13.71 0.54 3.62
C VAL A 64 -12.42 0.03 2.98
N LEU A 65 -11.55 0.95 2.56
CA LEU A 65 -10.29 0.61 1.89
C LEU A 65 -9.35 -0.20 2.80
N LEU A 66 -9.15 0.23 4.04
CA LEU A 66 -8.24 -0.44 4.97
C LEU A 66 -8.79 -1.77 5.48
N SER A 67 -10.11 -1.91 5.53
CA SER A 67 -10.76 -3.19 5.80
C SER A 67 -10.49 -4.19 4.68
N ASP A 68 -10.61 -3.77 3.42
CA ASP A 68 -10.28 -4.62 2.26
C ASP A 68 -8.79 -5.01 2.24
N VAL A 69 -7.89 -4.05 2.50
CA VAL A 69 -6.45 -4.31 2.62
C VAL A 69 -6.18 -5.34 3.70
N ARG A 70 -6.79 -5.19 4.88
CA ARG A 70 -6.60 -6.11 6.01
C ARG A 70 -7.12 -7.51 5.69
N GLN A 71 -8.31 -7.61 5.11
CA GLN A 71 -8.88 -8.90 4.72
C GLN A 71 -7.98 -9.62 3.72
N LEU A 72 -7.54 -8.92 2.67
CA LEU A 72 -6.68 -9.50 1.66
C LEU A 72 -5.29 -9.87 2.20
N SER A 73 -4.78 -9.08 3.14
CA SER A 73 -3.50 -9.35 3.81
C SER A 73 -3.51 -10.68 4.57
N LEU A 74 -4.64 -11.06 5.19
CA LEU A 74 -4.79 -12.37 5.81
C LEU A 74 -4.78 -13.49 4.77
N GLU A 75 -5.44 -13.29 3.62
CA GLU A 75 -5.53 -14.30 2.57
C GLU A 75 -4.17 -14.62 1.94
N VAL A 76 -3.30 -13.63 1.79
CA VAL A 76 -1.93 -13.77 1.27
C VAL A 76 -0.87 -13.91 2.36
N ASP A 77 -1.26 -14.04 3.64
CA ASP A 77 -0.35 -14.24 4.77
C ASP A 77 0.73 -13.13 4.85
N VAL A 78 0.30 -11.86 4.86
CA VAL A 78 1.20 -10.74 5.19
C VAL A 78 1.71 -10.93 6.62
N ARG A 79 3.03 -10.95 6.76
CA ARG A 79 3.75 -11.12 8.03
C ARG A 79 3.83 -9.84 8.82
N ASP A 80 4.06 -8.73 8.15
CA ASP A 80 4.18 -7.44 8.80
C ASP A 80 3.93 -6.27 7.83
N PHE A 81 3.55 -5.14 8.41
CA PHE A 81 3.50 -3.83 7.77
C PHE A 81 4.63 -2.98 8.33
N LEU A 82 5.57 -2.61 7.48
CA LEU A 82 6.81 -1.95 7.85
C LEU A 82 6.86 -0.53 7.32
N PHE A 83 7.14 0.42 8.20
CA PHE A 83 7.46 1.77 7.79
C PHE A 83 8.91 1.81 7.32
N VAL A 84 9.13 2.32 6.11
CA VAL A 84 10.46 2.51 5.52
C VAL A 84 10.69 3.99 5.22
N ARG A 85 11.89 4.50 5.44
CA ARG A 85 12.19 5.90 5.12
C ARG A 85 12.16 6.08 3.61
N ARG A 86 11.61 7.19 3.13
CA ARG A 86 11.46 7.52 1.71
C ARG A 86 12.75 7.41 0.89
N GLN A 87 13.92 7.62 1.52
CA GLN A 87 15.25 7.47 0.90
C GLN A 87 15.62 6.01 0.60
N GLU A 88 14.98 5.04 1.27
CA GLU A 88 15.15 3.60 1.06
C GLU A 88 14.06 3.04 0.13
N ASN A 89 12.94 3.76 -0.06
CA ASN A 89 11.85 3.43 -0.98
C ASN A 89 11.96 4.13 -2.36
N VAL A 90 13.18 4.22 -2.90
CA VAL A 90 13.46 4.97 -4.14
C VAL A 90 12.67 4.43 -5.33
N VAL A 91 12.45 3.12 -5.40
CA VAL A 91 11.77 2.46 -6.52
C VAL A 91 10.28 2.80 -6.55
N ALA A 92 9.57 2.69 -5.42
CA ALA A 92 8.15 3.05 -5.38
C ALA A 92 7.96 4.56 -5.52
N HIS A 93 8.87 5.38 -4.97
CA HIS A 93 8.85 6.82 -5.15
C HIS A 93 8.99 7.23 -6.61
N GLU A 94 9.93 6.62 -7.34
CA GLU A 94 10.13 6.89 -8.77
C GLU A 94 8.96 6.38 -9.63
N LEU A 95 8.35 5.24 -9.28
CA LEU A 95 7.14 4.75 -9.94
C LEU A 95 5.95 5.70 -9.73
N ALA A 96 5.74 6.19 -8.50
CA ALA A 96 4.70 7.17 -8.21
C ALA A 96 4.95 8.51 -8.92
N ARG A 97 6.22 8.97 -8.98
CA ARG A 97 6.61 10.19 -9.70
C ARG A 97 6.31 10.10 -11.19
N ARG A 98 6.67 8.96 -11.82
CA ARG A 98 6.35 8.68 -13.23
C ARG A 98 4.85 8.57 -13.48
N GLY A 99 4.09 8.02 -12.54
CA GLY A 99 2.63 7.96 -12.62
C GLY A 99 1.96 9.34 -12.53
N CYS A 100 2.50 10.26 -11.71
CA CYS A 100 1.94 11.60 -11.54
C CYS A 100 2.31 12.62 -12.65
N GLY A 101 3.17 12.26 -13.60
CA GLY A 101 3.59 13.16 -14.69
C GLY A 101 4.40 14.37 -14.23
N LEU A 102 5.01 14.30 -13.04
CA LEU A 102 5.90 15.34 -12.54
C LEU A 102 7.32 15.06 -13.07
N ASN A 103 7.72 15.81 -14.10
CA ASN A 103 9.10 15.83 -14.63
C ASN A 103 10.07 16.42 -13.59
#